data_AF-A0A4R2A0E0-F1
#
_entry.id   AF-A0A4R2A0E0-F1
#
_cell.length_a   1.000
_cell.length_b   1.000
_cell.length_c   1.000
_cell.angle_alpha   90.00
_cell.angle_beta   90.00
_cell.angle_gamma   90.00
#
_symmetry.space_group_name_H-M   'P 1'
#
loop_
_entity.id
_entity.type
_entity.pdbx_description
1 polymer ?
#
loop_
_entity_poly.entity_id
_entity_poly.type
_entity_poly.pdbx_seq_one_letter_code
_entity_poly.pdbx_strand_id
1 'polypeptide(L)'
;MQSAEDYYQRFLFSTAIRWLRYFFAAISLLLPSIYVALLTFHQEMVPGSLLISMATSREAVPFPALVEALLMEVTFEALREAGVRLPKQIGAAVSIVGALVIGQAAVQAGLVSAPMVIIVAITGISSFMIPRYITGLPIRLLRFPFILLAGSLGLLGIMSGFIALVLHLCSLKSFNVPYLSGVVKSELKDILIRSPIWMMDERPELNQVTNKYRQAQGLMPNSAQGTNDE
;
A
#
# COMPACT_ATOMS: atom_id res chain seq x y z
N MET A 1 -4.37 -2.70 -8.26
CA MET A 1 -3.42 -1.56 -8.37
C MET A 1 -3.29 -1.00 -9.79
N GLN A 2 -4.22 -1.35 -10.68
CA GLN A 2 -4.22 -0.87 -12.07
C GLN A 2 -4.89 0.50 -12.15
N SER A 3 -4.31 1.39 -12.96
CA SER A 3 -4.91 2.67 -13.36
C SER A 3 -5.21 2.66 -14.85
N ALA A 4 -6.19 3.43 -15.32
CA ALA A 4 -6.46 3.58 -16.76
C ALA A 4 -5.24 4.17 -17.50
N GLU A 5 -4.53 5.09 -16.83
CA GLU A 5 -3.30 5.71 -17.32
C GLU A 5 -2.19 4.70 -17.59
N ASP A 6 -2.19 3.57 -16.87
CA ASP A 6 -1.22 2.51 -17.08
C ASP A 6 -1.27 2.04 -18.52
N TYR A 7 -2.44 1.99 -19.16
CA TYR A 7 -2.62 1.47 -20.52
C TYR A 7 -2.13 2.40 -21.63
N TYR A 8 -1.84 3.67 -21.32
CA TYR A 8 -1.34 4.64 -22.29
C TYR A 8 0.20 4.72 -22.35
N GLN A 9 0.89 4.19 -21.35
CA GLN A 9 2.36 4.21 -21.31
C GLN A 9 2.97 2.98 -21.99
N ARG A 10 4.29 2.94 -22.16
CA ARG A 10 4.99 1.71 -22.59
C ARG A 10 4.92 0.66 -21.47
N PHE A 11 4.88 -0.61 -21.88
CA PHE A 11 4.66 -1.74 -20.99
C PHE A 11 5.71 -1.87 -19.87
N LEU A 12 6.99 -1.57 -20.17
CA LEU A 12 8.10 -1.58 -19.21
C LEU A 12 7.89 -0.59 -18.06
N PHE A 13 7.63 0.68 -18.38
CA PHE A 13 7.42 1.73 -17.37
C PHE A 13 6.18 1.46 -16.53
N SER A 14 5.09 1.04 -17.18
CA SER A 14 3.85 0.72 -16.47
C SER A 14 3.99 -0.47 -15.52
N THR A 15 4.74 -1.51 -15.93
CA THR A 15 5.05 -2.65 -15.05
C THR A 15 5.89 -2.21 -13.84
N ALA A 16 6.92 -1.40 -14.05
CA ALA A 16 7.74 -0.88 -12.95
C ALA A 16 6.91 -0.05 -11.95
N ILE A 17 6.02 0.82 -12.45
CA ILE A 17 5.12 1.61 -11.60
C ILE A 17 4.14 0.71 -10.82
N ARG A 18 3.62 -0.36 -11.42
CA ARG A 18 2.74 -1.32 -10.72
C ARG A 18 3.47 -1.99 -9.55
N TRP A 19 4.69 -2.47 -9.75
CA TRP A 19 5.53 -3.03 -8.66
C TRP A 19 5.77 -2.02 -7.55
N LEU A 20 6.05 -0.77 -7.91
CA LEU A 20 6.20 0.31 -6.94
C LEU A 20 4.92 0.50 -6.12
N ARG A 21 3.74 0.53 -6.75
CA ARG A 21 2.46 0.64 -6.02
C ARG A 21 2.20 -0.53 -5.09
N TYR A 22 2.54 -1.76 -5.49
CA TYR A 22 2.42 -2.93 -4.61
C TYR A 22 3.33 -2.81 -3.39
N PHE A 23 4.57 -2.39 -3.59
CA PHE A 23 5.54 -2.18 -2.50
C PHE A 23 5.06 -1.11 -1.52
N PHE A 24 4.64 0.07 -2.01
CA PHE A 24 4.13 1.13 -1.15
C PHE A 24 2.78 0.76 -0.49
N ALA A 25 1.93 -0.05 -1.12
CA ALA A 25 0.75 -0.56 -0.45
C ALA A 25 1.10 -1.48 0.74
N ALA A 26 2.13 -2.31 0.62
CA ALA A 26 2.63 -3.12 1.73
C ALA A 26 3.22 -2.25 2.84
N ILE A 27 4.02 -1.24 2.50
CA ILE A 27 4.55 -0.25 3.47
C ILE A 27 3.39 0.43 4.21
N SER A 28 2.39 0.92 3.49
CA SER A 28 1.27 1.66 4.08
C SER A 28 0.48 0.85 5.12
N LEU A 29 0.45 -0.48 4.98
CA LEU A 29 -0.22 -1.37 5.91
C LEU A 29 0.69 -1.82 7.07
N LEU A 30 1.92 -2.23 6.75
CA LEU A 30 2.78 -2.99 7.65
C LEU A 30 3.82 -2.14 8.37
N LEU A 31 4.33 -1.06 7.77
CA LEU A 31 5.44 -0.28 8.33
C LEU A 31 5.20 0.21 9.77
N PRO A 32 4.07 0.85 10.11
CA PRO A 32 3.85 1.34 11.48
C PRO A 32 3.75 0.19 12.48
N SER A 33 3.12 -0.92 12.09
CA SER A 33 2.97 -2.11 12.90
C SER A 33 4.32 -2.79 13.16
N ILE A 34 5.15 -2.94 12.10
CA ILE A 34 6.51 -3.50 12.21
C ILE A 34 7.35 -2.63 13.15
N TYR A 35 7.28 -1.31 12.99
CA TYR A 35 8.00 -0.37 13.85
C TYR A 35 7.64 -0.55 15.34
N VAL A 36 6.34 -0.64 15.66
CA VAL A 36 5.86 -0.89 17.03
C VAL A 36 6.36 -2.24 17.54
N ALA A 37 6.29 -3.30 16.73
CA ALA A 37 6.74 -4.64 17.13
C ALA A 37 8.25 -4.72 17.38
N LEU A 38 9.06 -4.06 16.55
CA LEU A 38 10.52 -4.02 16.70
C LEU A 38 10.91 -3.30 18.00
N LEU A 39 10.34 -2.12 18.26
CA LEU A 39 10.70 -1.36 19.45
C LEU A 39 10.15 -1.94 20.76
N THR A 40 9.04 -2.68 20.70
CA THR A 40 8.40 -3.23 21.90
C THR A 40 8.91 -4.62 22.25
N PHE A 41 9.15 -5.48 21.25
CA PHE A 41 9.46 -6.90 21.48
C PHE A 41 10.80 -7.37 20.89
N HIS A 42 11.31 -6.73 19.82
CA HIS A 42 12.45 -7.25 19.04
C HIS A 42 13.52 -6.18 18.80
N GLN A 43 13.96 -5.53 19.88
CA GLN A 43 14.93 -4.44 19.83
C GLN A 43 16.29 -4.88 19.26
N GLU A 44 16.68 -6.13 19.49
CA GLU A 44 17.95 -6.71 19.01
C GLU A 44 18.06 -6.81 17.48
N MET A 45 16.93 -6.74 16.76
CA MET A 45 16.93 -6.77 15.29
C MET A 45 17.34 -5.42 14.67
N VAL A 46 17.36 -4.35 15.47
CA VAL A 46 17.71 -3.00 15.01
C VAL A 46 19.22 -2.78 15.23
N PRO A 47 19.96 -2.26 14.23
CA PRO A 47 21.37 -1.93 14.41
C PRO A 47 21.58 -1.02 15.63
N GLY A 48 22.53 -1.37 16.50
CA GLY A 48 22.70 -0.72 17.81
C GLY A 48 22.87 0.80 17.73
N SER A 49 23.55 1.31 16.71
CA SER A 49 23.69 2.77 16.50
C SER A 49 22.34 3.46 16.28
N LEU A 50 21.45 2.87 15.47
CA LEU A 50 20.11 3.39 15.24
C LEU A 50 19.26 3.28 16.50
N LEU A 51 19.35 2.15 17.20
CA LEU A 51 18.61 1.94 18.45
C LEU A 51 18.97 2.98 19.51
N ILE A 52 20.26 3.30 19.68
CA ILE A 52 20.70 4.34 20.63
C ILE A 52 20.12 5.70 20.25
N SER A 53 20.21 6.12 18.98
CA SER A 53 19.63 7.38 18.52
C SER A 53 18.12 7.44 18.74
N MET A 54 17.41 6.33 18.53
CA MET A 54 15.97 6.23 18.76
C MET A 54 15.63 6.26 20.25
N ALA A 55 16.41 5.60 21.10
CA ALA A 55 16.25 5.62 22.55
C ALA A 55 16.42 7.04 23.10
N THR A 56 17.46 7.77 22.67
CA THR A 56 17.67 9.18 23.05
C THR A 56 16.51 10.08 22.61
N SER A 57 15.98 9.87 21.39
CA SER A 57 14.80 10.62 20.92
C SER A 57 13.53 10.32 21.72
N ARG A 58 13.47 9.20 22.44
CA ARG A 58 12.30 8.77 23.22
C ARG A 58 12.41 9.07 24.71
N GLU A 59 13.56 9.55 25.18
CA GLU A 59 13.78 9.86 26.61
C GLU A 59 12.78 10.89 27.15
N ALA A 60 12.41 11.86 26.32
CA ALA A 60 11.43 12.90 26.67
C ALA A 60 9.96 12.47 26.45
N VAL A 61 9.71 11.29 25.86
CA VAL A 61 8.36 10.87 25.43
C VAL A 61 7.76 9.89 26.46
N PRO A 62 6.63 10.24 27.11
CA PRO A 62 6.09 9.44 28.20
C PRO A 62 5.28 8.22 27.73
N PHE A 63 5.01 8.11 26.44
CA PHE A 63 4.13 7.08 25.88
C PHE A 63 4.91 5.88 25.32
N PRO A 64 4.33 4.66 25.39
CA PRO A 64 4.88 3.52 24.68
C PRO A 64 4.71 3.68 23.15
N ALA A 65 5.54 3.00 22.38
CA ALA A 65 5.54 3.09 20.91
C ALA A 65 4.17 2.80 20.29
N LEU A 66 3.39 1.90 20.90
CA LEU A 66 2.01 1.62 20.49
C LEU A 66 1.11 2.86 20.55
N VAL A 67 1.16 3.60 21.65
CA VAL A 67 0.31 4.78 21.86
C VAL A 67 0.78 5.94 20.98
N GLU A 68 2.10 6.13 20.84
CA GLU A 68 2.66 7.11 19.89
C GLU A 68 2.15 6.85 18.46
N ALA A 69 2.14 5.59 18.02
CA ALA A 69 1.70 5.20 16.68
C ALA A 69 0.20 5.44 16.50
N LEU A 70 -0.63 5.02 17.46
CA LEU A 70 -2.07 5.23 17.40
C LEU A 70 -2.42 6.72 17.36
N LEU A 71 -1.79 7.54 18.20
CA LEU A 71 -2.04 8.98 18.24
C LEU A 71 -1.71 9.62 16.89
N MET A 72 -0.53 9.36 16.35
CA MET A 72 -0.12 9.96 15.08
C MET A 72 -0.90 9.43 13.88
N GLU A 73 -1.22 8.13 13.84
CA GLU A 73 -2.01 7.56 12.75
C GLU A 73 -3.44 8.11 12.75
N VAL A 74 -4.08 8.25 13.92
CA VAL A 74 -5.40 8.89 14.04
C VAL A 74 -5.32 10.35 13.59
N THR A 75 -4.30 11.10 14.04
CA THR A 75 -4.15 12.51 13.65
C THR A 75 -3.92 12.65 12.14
N PHE A 76 -3.10 11.78 11.54
CA PHE A 76 -2.84 11.81 10.11
C PHE A 76 -4.08 11.46 9.29
N GLU A 77 -4.86 10.46 9.69
CA GLU A 77 -6.14 10.13 9.04
C GLU A 77 -7.17 11.25 9.19
N ALA A 78 -7.25 11.91 10.36
CA ALA A 78 -8.12 13.06 10.56
C ALA A 78 -7.76 14.23 9.63
N LEU A 79 -6.46 14.54 9.51
CA LEU A 79 -5.95 15.55 8.58
C LEU A 79 -6.29 15.21 7.13
N ARG A 80 -6.10 13.94 6.73
CA ARG A 80 -6.40 13.46 5.39
C ARG A 80 -7.88 13.58 5.05
N GLU A 81 -8.76 13.16 5.96
CA GLU A 81 -10.21 13.20 5.79
C GLU A 81 -10.76 14.63 5.78
N ALA A 82 -10.15 15.55 6.54
CA ALA A 82 -10.43 16.97 6.43
C ALA A 82 -9.98 17.52 5.07
N GLY A 83 -8.77 17.15 4.63
CA GLY A 83 -8.17 17.63 3.37
C GLY A 83 -8.95 17.24 2.11
N VAL A 84 -9.52 16.02 2.07
CA VAL A 84 -10.29 15.55 0.90
C VAL A 84 -11.66 16.22 0.78
N ARG A 85 -12.19 16.80 1.87
CA ARG A 85 -13.49 17.50 1.89
C ARG A 85 -13.40 18.97 1.51
N LEU A 86 -12.20 19.53 1.52
CA LEU A 86 -11.96 20.93 1.19
C LEU A 86 -11.71 21.13 -0.31
N PRO A 87 -11.97 22.33 -0.86
CA PRO A 87 -11.56 22.68 -2.23
C PRO A 87 -10.07 22.44 -2.45
N LYS A 88 -9.66 22.00 -3.65
CA LYS A 88 -8.29 21.50 -3.93
C LYS A 88 -7.16 22.43 -3.42
N GLN A 89 -7.25 23.74 -3.65
CA GLN A 89 -6.22 24.68 -3.18
C GLN A 89 -6.14 24.74 -1.65
N ILE A 90 -7.30 24.73 -0.99
CA ILE A 90 -7.41 24.82 0.48
C ILE A 90 -7.00 23.48 1.12
N GLY A 91 -7.44 22.35 0.56
CA GLY A 91 -7.10 21.01 1.05
C GLY A 91 -5.59 20.73 1.00
N ALA A 92 -4.91 21.18 -0.06
CA ALA A 92 -3.44 21.10 -0.14
C ALA A 92 -2.75 21.95 0.93
N ALA A 93 -3.18 23.22 1.10
CA ALA A 93 -2.63 24.11 2.11
C ALA A 93 -2.82 23.54 3.54
N VAL A 94 -4.02 23.07 3.87
CA VAL A 94 -4.34 22.46 5.16
C VAL A 94 -3.53 21.17 5.38
N SER A 95 -3.31 20.37 4.34
CA SER A 95 -2.51 19.15 4.46
C SER A 95 -1.04 19.45 4.74
N ILE A 96 -0.45 20.47 4.09
CA ILE A 96 0.94 20.89 4.30
C ILE A 96 1.11 21.46 5.69
N VAL A 97 0.27 22.44 6.05
CA VAL A 97 0.32 23.09 7.36
C VAL A 97 0.05 22.08 8.46
N GLY A 98 -0.98 21.24 8.32
CA GLY A 98 -1.30 20.22 9.30
C GLY A 98 -0.16 19.22 9.48
N ALA A 99 0.42 18.66 8.41
CA ALA A 99 1.45 17.64 8.54
C ALA A 99 2.74 18.18 9.17
N LEU A 100 3.16 19.39 8.77
CA LEU A 100 4.36 20.02 9.31
C LEU A 100 4.14 20.54 10.73
N VAL A 101 3.07 21.31 10.97
CA VAL A 101 2.82 21.94 12.27
C VAL A 101 2.48 20.89 13.32
N ILE A 102 1.61 19.93 13.02
CA ILE A 102 1.28 18.87 13.99
C ILE A 102 2.51 18.00 14.24
N GLY A 103 3.24 17.60 13.19
CA GLY A 103 4.44 16.78 13.34
C GLY A 103 5.50 17.45 14.20
N GLN A 104 5.83 18.71 13.92
CA GLN A 104 6.81 19.46 14.71
C GLN A 104 6.32 19.76 16.12
N ALA A 105 5.07 20.18 16.30
CA ALA A 105 4.51 20.46 17.61
C ALA A 105 4.44 19.20 18.48
N ALA A 106 4.11 18.04 17.90
CA ALA A 106 4.07 16.76 18.62
C ALA A 106 5.45 16.35 19.13
N VAL A 107 6.52 16.58 18.34
CA VAL A 107 7.90 16.31 18.75
C VAL A 107 8.36 17.32 19.81
N GLN A 108 8.11 18.61 19.62
CA GLN A 108 8.50 19.66 20.56
C GLN A 108 7.77 19.57 21.91
N ALA A 109 6.50 19.16 21.89
CA ALA A 109 5.72 18.92 23.09
C ALA A 109 6.10 17.61 23.81
N GLY A 110 7.02 16.81 23.26
CA GLY A 110 7.42 15.52 23.82
C GLY A 110 6.31 14.46 23.78
N LEU A 111 5.27 14.66 22.97
CA LEU A 111 4.17 13.69 22.85
C LEU A 111 4.55 12.49 21.98
N VAL A 112 5.44 12.71 21.00
CA VAL A 112 5.81 11.72 19.99
C VAL A 112 7.29 11.87 19.64
N SER A 113 7.98 10.75 19.40
CA SER A 113 9.38 10.74 18.99
C SER A 113 9.59 11.08 17.51
N ALA A 114 10.72 11.70 17.17
CA ALA A 114 11.03 12.06 15.78
C ALA A 114 11.03 10.85 14.81
N PRO A 115 11.56 9.66 15.17
CA PRO A 115 11.46 8.48 14.33
C PRO A 115 10.02 8.03 14.06
N MET A 116 9.11 8.18 15.03
CA MET A 116 7.69 7.87 14.81
C MET A 116 7.06 8.80 13.77
N VAL A 117 7.37 10.10 13.81
CA VAL A 117 6.86 11.06 12.80
C VAL A 117 7.32 10.70 11.40
N ILE A 118 8.57 10.26 11.25
CA ILE A 118 9.12 9.80 9.96
C ILE A 118 8.36 8.58 9.45
N ILE A 119 8.11 7.59 10.32
CA ILE A 119 7.36 6.37 9.96
C ILE A 119 5.95 6.71 9.48
N VAL A 120 5.24 7.58 10.19
CA VAL A 120 3.88 7.98 9.83
C VAL A 120 3.87 8.80 8.53
N ALA A 121 4.86 9.68 8.32
CA ALA A 121 4.99 10.43 7.08
C ALA A 121 5.22 9.51 5.87
N ILE A 122 6.12 8.52 5.97
CA ILE A 122 6.34 7.52 4.92
C ILE A 122 5.06 6.71 4.67
N THR A 123 4.40 6.24 5.73
CA THR A 123 3.15 5.48 5.66
C THR A 123 2.03 6.27 4.98
N GLY A 124 1.94 7.56 5.28
CA GLY A 124 0.99 8.51 4.70
C GLY A 124 1.25 8.78 3.21
N ILE A 125 2.51 8.99 2.82
CA ILE A 125 2.91 9.14 1.41
C ILE A 125 2.61 7.84 0.63
N SER A 126 2.91 6.70 1.25
CA SER A 126 2.60 5.37 0.70
C SER A 126 1.10 5.18 0.45
N SER A 127 0.29 5.72 1.37
CA SER A 127 -1.12 6.11 1.23
C SER A 127 -1.56 6.44 -0.20
N PHE A 128 -0.87 7.43 -0.75
CA PHE A 128 -1.31 8.17 -1.93
C PHE A 128 -0.91 7.50 -3.24
N MET A 129 -0.07 6.46 -3.17
CA MET A 129 0.28 5.64 -4.33
C MET A 129 -0.84 4.69 -4.75
N ILE A 130 -1.84 4.49 -3.91
CA ILE A 130 -3.02 3.68 -4.24
C ILE A 130 -3.90 4.50 -5.20
N PRO A 131 -4.08 4.05 -6.46
CA PRO A 131 -4.66 4.88 -7.52
C PRO A 131 -6.15 5.21 -7.33
N ARG A 132 -6.85 4.46 -6.47
CA ARG A 132 -8.25 4.67 -6.15
C ARG A 132 -8.43 4.87 -4.66
N TYR A 133 -9.02 6.00 -4.27
CA TYR A 133 -9.28 6.35 -2.87
C TYR A 133 -10.05 5.26 -2.11
N ILE A 134 -11.12 4.75 -2.74
CA ILE A 134 -12.00 3.71 -2.18
C ILE A 134 -11.21 2.42 -1.91
N THR A 135 -10.29 2.03 -2.80
CA THR A 135 -9.43 0.85 -2.60
C THR A 135 -8.40 1.06 -1.49
N GLY A 136 -8.02 2.31 -1.20
CA GLY A 136 -7.13 2.64 -0.10
C GLY A 136 -7.83 2.69 1.27
N LEU A 137 -9.16 2.78 1.35
CA LEU A 137 -9.88 2.83 2.64
C LEU A 137 -9.70 1.55 3.48
N PRO A 138 -9.88 0.33 2.93
CA PRO A 138 -9.66 -0.89 3.71
C PRO A 138 -8.24 -1.02 4.25
N ILE A 139 -7.23 -0.64 3.46
CA ILE A 139 -5.82 -0.70 3.87
C ILE A 139 -5.55 0.23 5.06
N ARG A 140 -6.12 1.45 5.03
CA ARG A 140 -6.02 2.41 6.13
C ARG A 140 -6.72 1.91 7.39
N LEU A 141 -7.92 1.34 7.25
CA LEU A 141 -8.67 0.83 8.39
C LEU A 141 -7.99 -0.41 9.01
N LEU A 142 -7.44 -1.30 8.18
CA LEU A 142 -6.69 -2.48 8.63
C LEU A 142 -5.40 -2.11 9.36
N ARG A 143 -4.82 -0.93 9.12
CA ARG A 143 -3.62 -0.47 9.81
C ARG A 143 -3.79 -0.47 11.33
N PHE A 144 -4.95 -0.02 11.85
CA PHE A 144 -5.19 0.06 13.30
C PHE A 144 -5.20 -1.32 13.99
N PRO A 145 -5.96 -2.33 13.53
CA PRO A 145 -5.84 -3.70 14.03
C PRO A 145 -4.42 -4.26 13.99
N PHE A 146 -3.68 -4.02 12.91
CA PHE A 146 -2.29 -4.50 12.80
C PHE A 146 -1.36 -3.84 13.82
N ILE A 147 -1.52 -2.54 14.07
CA ILE A 147 -0.79 -1.82 15.13
C ILE A 147 -1.11 -2.40 16.51
N LEU A 148 -2.39 -2.69 16.79
CA LEU A 148 -2.81 -3.30 18.06
C LEU A 148 -2.26 -4.72 18.23
N LEU A 149 -2.27 -5.53 17.18
CA LEU A 149 -1.67 -6.87 17.18
C LEU A 149 -0.16 -6.81 17.37
N ALA A 150 0.52 -5.85 16.72
CA ALA A 150 1.95 -5.62 16.89
C ALA A 150 2.32 -5.18 18.31
N GLY A 151 1.52 -4.29 18.91
CA GLY A 151 1.76 -3.82 20.28
C GLY A 151 1.44 -4.85 21.36
N SER A 152 0.61 -5.85 21.09
CA SER A 152 0.24 -6.91 22.04
C SER A 152 1.07 -8.18 21.89
N LEU A 153 1.38 -8.59 20.66
CA LEU A 153 2.05 -9.88 20.36
C LEU A 153 3.33 -9.71 19.51
N GLY A 154 3.76 -8.48 19.22
CA GLY A 154 4.95 -8.23 18.40
C GLY A 154 4.82 -8.75 16.97
N LEU A 155 5.92 -9.28 16.43
CA LEU A 155 5.96 -9.84 15.07
C LEU A 155 4.99 -11.02 14.90
N LEU A 156 4.76 -11.82 15.94
CA LEU A 156 3.78 -12.91 15.91
C LEU A 156 2.37 -12.39 15.65
N GLY A 157 1.98 -11.28 16.29
CA GLY A 157 0.69 -10.63 16.07
C GLY A 157 0.50 -10.16 14.63
N ILE A 158 1.56 -9.57 14.05
CA ILE A 158 1.55 -9.14 12.65
C ILE A 158 1.38 -10.36 11.72
N MET A 159 2.12 -11.44 11.96
CA MET A 159 2.03 -12.66 11.16
C MET A 159 0.65 -13.31 11.26
N SER A 160 0.10 -13.45 12.47
CA SER A 160 -1.26 -14.00 12.66
C SER A 160 -2.33 -13.12 12.03
N GLY A 161 -2.21 -11.79 12.16
CA GLY A 161 -3.10 -10.83 11.51
C GLY A 161 -3.02 -10.91 9.99
N PHE A 162 -1.83 -11.11 9.44
CA PHE A 162 -1.63 -11.28 8.00
C PHE A 162 -2.24 -12.60 7.49
N ILE A 163 -2.07 -13.70 8.21
CA ILE A 163 -2.72 -14.98 7.87
C ILE A 163 -4.24 -14.84 7.92
N ALA A 164 -4.79 -14.23 8.97
CA ALA A 164 -6.22 -13.99 9.10
C ALA A 164 -6.77 -13.10 7.97
N LEU A 165 -6.01 -12.07 7.57
CA LEU A 165 -6.36 -11.22 6.42
C LEU A 165 -6.42 -12.03 5.12
N VAL A 166 -5.42 -12.87 4.85
CA VAL A 166 -5.39 -13.71 3.64
C VAL A 166 -6.57 -14.70 3.64
N LEU A 167 -6.83 -15.36 4.76
CA LEU A 167 -7.98 -16.27 4.90
C LEU A 167 -9.32 -15.54 4.65
N HIS A 168 -9.47 -14.32 5.18
CA HIS A 168 -10.65 -13.50 4.94
C HIS A 168 -10.80 -13.16 3.45
N LEU A 169 -9.71 -12.77 2.77
CA LEU A 169 -9.72 -12.47 1.33
C LEU A 169 -10.08 -13.70 0.49
N CYS A 170 -9.64 -14.89 0.87
CA CYS A 170 -10.03 -16.15 0.22
C CYS A 170 -11.53 -16.47 0.36
N SER A 171 -12.13 -16.09 1.49
CA SER A 171 -13.56 -16.32 1.75
C SER A 171 -14.47 -15.31 1.04
N LEU A 172 -13.95 -14.16 0.61
CA LEU A 172 -14.75 -13.12 -0.03
C LEU A 172 -15.15 -13.53 -1.46
N LYS A 173 -16.42 -13.32 -1.78
CA LYS A 173 -16.96 -13.44 -3.14
C LYS A 173 -17.62 -12.13 -3.55
N SER A 174 -17.35 -11.67 -4.77
CA SER A 174 -18.02 -10.53 -5.40
C SER A 174 -18.81 -11.04 -6.59
N PHE A 175 -20.14 -10.88 -6.58
CA PHE A 175 -21.02 -11.43 -7.63
C PHE A 175 -20.75 -12.91 -7.95
N ASN A 176 -20.60 -13.72 -6.89
CA ASN A 176 -20.26 -15.16 -6.94
C ASN A 176 -18.88 -15.50 -7.52
N VAL A 177 -18.03 -14.51 -7.78
CA VAL A 177 -16.63 -14.67 -8.18
C VAL A 177 -15.73 -14.54 -6.95
N PRO A 178 -14.80 -15.47 -6.68
CA PRO A 178 -13.84 -15.32 -5.58
C PRO A 178 -13.04 -14.02 -5.71
N TYR A 179 -12.86 -13.26 -4.64
CA TYR A 179 -12.16 -11.97 -4.68
C TYR A 179 -10.71 -12.10 -5.18
N LEU A 180 -10.05 -13.23 -4.86
CA LEU A 180 -8.70 -13.57 -5.31
C LEU A 180 -8.66 -14.30 -6.67
N SER A 181 -9.75 -14.33 -7.44
CA SER A 181 -9.78 -14.98 -8.76
C SER A 181 -8.74 -14.41 -9.74
N GLY A 182 -8.29 -13.16 -9.55
CA GLY A 182 -7.22 -12.56 -10.34
C GLY A 182 -5.83 -13.15 -10.11
N VAL A 183 -5.62 -14.00 -9.10
CA VAL A 183 -4.30 -14.63 -8.86
C VAL A 183 -4.06 -15.85 -9.79
N VAL A 184 -5.03 -16.17 -10.66
CA VAL A 184 -4.91 -17.25 -11.65
C VAL A 184 -3.92 -16.87 -12.76
N LYS A 185 -3.15 -17.86 -13.25
CA LYS A 185 -2.02 -17.67 -14.18
C LYS A 185 -2.32 -16.82 -15.42
N SER A 186 -3.54 -16.89 -15.97
CA SER A 186 -3.94 -16.10 -17.15
C SER A 186 -3.97 -14.60 -16.85
N GLU A 187 -4.42 -14.22 -15.65
CA GLU A 187 -4.61 -12.83 -15.22
C GLU A 187 -3.33 -12.21 -14.66
N LEU A 188 -2.34 -13.02 -14.24
CA LEU A 188 -1.04 -12.53 -13.76
C LEU A 188 -0.29 -11.70 -14.81
N LYS A 189 -0.51 -11.99 -16.11
CA LYS A 189 0.03 -11.25 -17.26
C LYS A 189 -0.59 -9.86 -17.48
N ASP A 190 -1.64 -9.51 -16.73
CA ASP A 190 -2.15 -8.15 -16.66
C ASP A 190 -2.14 -7.58 -15.23
N ILE A 191 -2.06 -8.41 -14.19
CA ILE A 191 -2.03 -7.92 -12.80
C ILE A 191 -0.60 -7.56 -12.38
N LEU A 192 0.36 -8.47 -12.55
CA LEU A 192 1.75 -8.28 -12.09
C LEU A 192 2.63 -7.65 -13.15
N ILE A 193 2.57 -8.20 -14.37
CA ILE A 193 3.33 -7.73 -15.52
C ILE A 193 2.30 -7.10 -16.43
N ARG A 194 2.50 -5.87 -16.93
CA ARG A 194 1.62 -5.35 -17.98
C ARG A 194 2.12 -5.90 -19.30
N SER A 195 1.62 -7.05 -19.73
CA SER A 195 2.00 -7.60 -21.02
C SER A 195 1.47 -6.71 -22.16
N PRO A 196 2.17 -6.60 -23.32
CA PRO A 196 1.64 -5.94 -24.50
C PRO A 196 0.29 -6.55 -24.92
N ILE A 197 -0.57 -5.73 -25.51
CA ILE A 197 -1.95 -6.11 -25.87
C ILE A 197 -1.99 -7.33 -26.81
N TRP A 198 -1.00 -7.46 -27.70
CA TRP A 198 -0.84 -8.58 -28.63
C TRP A 198 -0.40 -9.89 -27.97
N MET A 199 0.00 -9.87 -26.70
CA MET A 199 0.35 -11.06 -25.90
C MET A 199 -0.75 -11.40 -24.88
N MET A 200 -1.83 -10.61 -24.84
CA MET A 200 -3.01 -10.82 -23.98
C MET A 200 -4.08 -11.64 -24.70
N ASP A 201 -3.70 -12.83 -25.15
CA ASP A 201 -4.53 -13.68 -26.02
C ASP A 201 -5.58 -14.48 -25.25
N GLU A 202 -5.37 -14.73 -23.96
CA GLU A 202 -6.27 -15.54 -23.14
C GLU A 202 -7.36 -14.67 -22.49
N ARG A 203 -8.58 -15.19 -22.43
CA ARG A 203 -9.66 -14.59 -21.64
C ARG A 203 -9.51 -14.99 -20.17
N PRO A 204 -9.99 -14.16 -19.23
CA PRO A 204 -10.10 -14.55 -17.83
C PRO A 204 -10.89 -15.84 -17.69
N GLU A 205 -10.39 -16.77 -16.88
CA GLU A 205 -11.05 -18.04 -16.56
C GLU A 205 -12.23 -17.82 -15.58
N LEU A 206 -13.11 -16.88 -15.91
CA LEU A 206 -14.31 -16.54 -15.16
C LEU A 206 -15.52 -17.20 -15.81
N ASN A 207 -15.98 -18.31 -15.21
CA ASN A 207 -17.06 -19.19 -15.65
C ASN A 207 -16.80 -19.82 -17.02
N GLN A 208 -16.70 -21.16 -17.08
CA GLN A 208 -16.60 -22.04 -18.26
C GLN A 208 -16.86 -21.36 -19.62
N VAL A 209 -15.88 -20.58 -20.12
CA VAL A 209 -16.04 -19.85 -21.38
C VAL A 209 -15.76 -20.83 -22.50
N THR A 210 -16.74 -21.09 -23.37
CA THR A 210 -16.62 -22.00 -24.52
C THR A 210 -15.48 -21.62 -25.46
N ASN A 211 -15.09 -20.33 -25.49
CA ASN A 211 -13.99 -19.83 -26.30
C ASN A 211 -12.91 -19.17 -25.40
N LYS A 212 -11.75 -19.83 -25.33
CA LYS A 212 -10.61 -19.47 -24.47
C LYS A 212 -9.80 -18.26 -24.97
N TYR A 213 -9.81 -17.99 -26.27
CA TYR A 213 -8.97 -16.95 -26.88
C TYR A 213 -9.74 -15.66 -27.13
N ARG A 214 -9.15 -14.53 -26.74
CA ARG A 214 -9.68 -13.18 -26.90
C ARG A 214 -9.40 -12.62 -28.30
N GLN A 215 -8.23 -12.91 -28.86
CA GLN A 215 -7.72 -12.32 -30.10
C GLN A 215 -7.30 -13.41 -31.10
N ALA A 216 -7.22 -13.06 -32.39
CA ALA A 216 -6.68 -13.93 -33.42
C ALA A 216 -5.16 -14.08 -33.26
N GLN A 217 -4.61 -15.23 -33.66
CA GLN A 217 -3.17 -15.48 -33.57
C GLN A 217 -2.41 -14.60 -34.59
N GLY A 218 -1.19 -14.17 -34.23
CA GLY A 218 -0.28 -13.47 -35.16
C GLY A 218 -0.38 -11.93 -35.19
N LEU A 219 -0.99 -11.32 -34.17
CA LEU A 219 -1.10 -9.85 -34.03
C LEU A 219 0.18 -9.17 -33.54
N MET A 220 1.28 -9.92 -33.38
CA MET A 220 2.58 -9.35 -33.04
C MET A 220 3.03 -8.43 -34.19
N PRO A 221 3.28 -7.13 -33.95
CA PRO A 221 3.74 -6.22 -34.99
C PRO A 221 5.05 -6.73 -35.57
N ASN A 222 5.05 -7.12 -36.84
CA ASN A 222 6.23 -7.54 -37.58
C ASN A 222 6.51 -6.53 -38.68
N SER A 223 7.77 -6.14 -38.87
CA SER A 223 8.18 -5.20 -39.92
C SER A 223 7.88 -5.70 -41.34
N ALA A 224 7.64 -7.01 -41.52
CA ALA A 224 7.35 -7.63 -42.81
C ALA A 224 5.84 -7.69 -43.18
N GLN A 225 4.92 -7.30 -42.29
CA GLN A 225 3.48 -7.43 -42.55
C GLN A 225 2.87 -6.30 -43.39
N GLY A 226 3.61 -5.21 -43.64
CA GLY A 226 3.12 -4.04 -44.39
C GLY A 226 3.63 -3.89 -45.83
N THR A 227 4.36 -4.88 -46.37
CA THR A 227 5.01 -4.78 -47.69
C THR A 227 4.27 -5.52 -48.82
N ASN A 228 3.09 -6.10 -48.55
CA ASN A 228 2.36 -6.92 -49.52
C ASN A 228 1.06 -6.28 -50.05
N ASP A 229 0.85 -4.98 -49.78
CA ASP A 229 -0.34 -4.22 -50.21
C ASP A 229 0.00 -3.17 -51.30
N GLU A 230 1.00 -3.43 -52.16
CA GLU A 230 1.27 -2.69 -53.41
C GLU A 230 0.88 -3.48 -54.67
#